data_AF-A0A5K0YND1-F1
#
_entry.id   AF-A0A5K0YND1-F1
#
_cell.length_a   1.000
_cell.length_b   1.000
_cell.length_c   1.000
_cell.angle_alpha   90.00
_cell.angle_beta   90.00
_cell.angle_gamma   90.00
#
_symmetry.space_group_name_H-M   'P 1'
#
loop_
_entity.id
_entity.type
_entity.pdbx_description
1 polymer ?
#
loop_
_entity_poly.entity_id
_entity_poly.type
_entity_poly.pdbx_seq_one_letter_code
_entity_poly.pdbx_strand_id
1 'polypeptide(L)' 'MASAADSWMRELNGASRIADEISAGISERSSFPASGPETQCHLSGLRRKNTILKTRLDMLESLLAKLPTKQP' A
#
# COMPACT_ATOMS: atom_id res chain seq x y z
N MET A 1 14.86 -6.37 19.89
CA MET A 1 13.53 -6.31 19.26
C MET A 1 13.26 -4.87 18.86
N ALA A 2 12.75 -4.61 17.65
CA ALA A 2 12.40 -3.25 17.23
C ALA A 2 11.21 -2.74 18.08
N SER A 3 11.19 -1.44 18.42
CA SER A 3 10.05 -0.87 19.14
C SER A 3 8.77 -1.01 18.31
N ALA A 4 7.60 -0.97 18.96
CA ALA A 4 6.31 -0.90 18.26
C ALA A 4 6.28 0.31 17.31
N ALA A 5 6.90 1.43 17.72
CA ALA A 5 7.05 2.62 16.90
C ALA A 5 7.94 2.38 15.65
N ASP A 6 9.07 1.68 15.81
CA ASP A 6 9.96 1.35 14.68
C ASP A 6 9.27 0.43 13.67
N SER A 7 8.51 -0.56 14.18
CA SER A 7 7.74 -1.47 13.34
C SER A 7 6.63 -0.75 12.59
N TRP A 8 5.93 0.18 13.26
CA TRP A 8 4.87 0.99 12.66
C TRP A 8 5.43 1.92 11.58
N MET A 9 6.53 2.62 11.85
CA MET A 9 7.19 3.49 10.87
C MET A 9 7.66 2.71 9.63
N ARG A 10 8.19 1.50 9.80
CA ARG A 10 8.62 0.66 8.68
C ARG A 10 7.43 0.27 7.78
N GLU A 11 6.31 -0.13 8.37
CA GLU A 11 5.11 -0.47 7.59
C GLU A 11 4.49 0.76 6.93
N LEU A 12 4.53 1.93 7.59
CA LEU A 12 4.06 3.19 7.01
C LEU A 12 4.87 3.55 5.77
N ASN A 13 6.21 3.55 5.88
CA ASN A 13 7.07 3.84 4.74
C ASN A 13 6.85 2.86 3.58
N GLY A 14 6.62 1.57 3.89
CA GLY A 14 6.28 0.57 2.89
C GLY A 14 4.92 0.81 2.23
N ALA A 15 3.91 1.23 2.99
CA ALA A 15 2.59 1.58 2.49
C ALA A 15 2.63 2.84 1.62
N SER A 16 3.32 3.90 2.06
CA SER A 16 3.48 5.15 1.31
C SER A 16 4.13 4.92 -0.05
N ARG A 17 5.22 4.14 -0.11
CA ARG A 17 5.87 3.82 -1.38
C ARG A 17 4.93 3.11 -2.36
N ILE A 18 4.12 2.17 -1.88
CA ILE A 18 3.15 1.47 -2.74
C ILE A 18 2.03 2.41 -3.19
N ALA A 19 1.61 3.35 -2.34
CA ALA A 19 0.62 4.37 -2.71
C ALA A 19 1.16 5.30 -3.81
N ASP A 20 2.43 5.70 -3.74
CA ASP A 20 3.11 6.48 -4.79
C ASP A 20 3.18 5.69 -6.09
N GLU A 21 3.57 4.42 -6.02
CA GLU A 21 3.61 3.52 -7.18
C GLU A 21 2.23 3.30 -7.84
N ILE A 22 1.15 3.25 -7.04
CA ILE A 22 -0.22 3.18 -7.55
C ILE A 22 -0.60 4.48 -8.24
N SER A 23 -0.28 5.62 -7.64
CA SER A 23 -0.57 6.95 -8.20
C SER A 23 0.16 7.18 -9.52
N ALA A 24 1.43 6.76 -9.60
CA ALA A 24 2.20 6.73 -10.84
C ALA A 24 1.53 5.80 -11.87
N GLY A 25 1.17 4.56 -11.49
CA GLY A 25 0.52 3.60 -12.39
C GLY A 25 -0.85 4.05 -12.91
N ILE A 26 -1.60 4.84 -12.13
CA ILE A 26 -2.84 5.47 -12.58
C ILE A 26 -2.54 6.59 -13.58
N SER A 27 -1.51 7.40 -13.34
CA SER A 27 -1.10 8.45 -14.27
C SER A 27 -0.60 7.87 -15.60
N GLU A 28 0.10 6.74 -15.55
CA GLU A 28 0.52 5.98 -16.73
C GLU A 28 -0.67 5.34 -17.47
N ARG A 29 -1.83 5.12 -16.83
CA ARG A 29 -2.99 4.48 -17.47
C ARG A 29 -3.43 5.18 -18.76
N SER A 30 -3.28 6.51 -18.84
CA SER A 30 -3.68 7.28 -20.02
C SER A 30 -2.77 7.06 -21.24
N SER A 31 -1.57 6.48 -21.06
CA SER A 31 -0.69 6.13 -22.18
C SER A 31 -1.05 4.78 -22.82
N PHE A 32 -1.85 3.96 -22.13
CA PHE A 32 -2.27 2.66 -22.64
C PHE A 32 -3.56 2.76 -23.48
N PRO A 33 -3.71 1.92 -24.51
CA PRO A 33 -4.98 1.80 -25.23
C PRO A 33 -6.09 1.30 -24.30
N ALA A 34 -7.35 1.58 -24.68
CA ALA A 34 -8.53 1.23 -23.89
C ALA A 34 -8.64 -0.28 -23.57
N SER A 35 -8.14 -1.13 -24.47
CA SER A 35 -8.08 -2.57 -24.31
C SER A 35 -6.81 -3.15 -24.94
N GLY A 36 -6.38 -4.31 -24.46
CA GLY A 36 -5.21 -5.02 -24.98
C GLY A 36 -4.52 -5.85 -23.89
N PRO A 37 -3.66 -6.80 -24.27
CA PRO A 37 -2.90 -7.62 -23.33
C PRO A 37 -2.02 -6.79 -22.40
N GLU A 38 -1.38 -5.75 -22.92
CA GLU A 38 -0.54 -4.83 -22.15
C GLU A 38 -1.37 -4.04 -21.12
N THR A 39 -2.51 -3.49 -21.53
CA THR A 39 -3.45 -2.81 -20.63
C THR A 39 -3.97 -3.75 -19.54
N GLN A 40 -4.29 -5.00 -19.88
CA GLN A 40 -4.74 -6.01 -18.91
C GLN A 40 -3.64 -6.40 -17.92
N CYS A 41 -2.40 -6.55 -18.40
CA CYS A 41 -1.23 -6.82 -17.57
C CYS A 41 -0.98 -5.66 -16.59
N HIS A 42 -0.97 -4.42 -17.09
CA HIS A 42 -0.84 -3.20 -16.28
C HIS A 42 -1.92 -3.13 -15.19
N LEU A 43 -3.18 -3.34 -15.56
CA LEU A 43 -4.30 -3.33 -14.62
C LEU A 43 -4.22 -4.44 -13.57
N SER A 44 -3.78 -5.63 -13.97
CA SER A 44 -3.57 -6.74 -13.05
C SER A 44 -2.45 -6.43 -12.05
N GLY A 45 -1.37 -5.79 -12.52
CA GLY A 45 -0.30 -5.26 -11.67
C GLY A 45 -0.84 -4.24 -10.66
N LEU A 46 -1.63 -3.26 -11.12
CA LEU A 46 -2.20 -2.24 -10.25
C LEU A 46 -3.16 -2.83 -9.20
N ARG A 47 -3.99 -3.80 -9.57
CA ARG A 47 -4.87 -4.54 -8.64
C ARG A 47 -4.05 -5.29 -7.59
N ARG A 48 -2.97 -5.96 -7.99
CA ARG A 48 -2.07 -6.64 -7.04
C ARG A 48 -1.44 -5.65 -6.07
N LYS A 49 -0.96 -4.49 -6.55
CA LYS A 49 -0.43 -3.42 -5.69
C LYS A 49 -1.49 -2.90 -4.71
N ASN A 50 -2.74 -2.72 -5.14
CA ASN A 50 -3.85 -2.32 -4.27
C ASN A 50 -4.10 -3.35 -3.14
N THR A 51 -4.11 -4.65 -3.46
CA THR A 51 -4.23 -5.70 -2.44
C THR A 51 -3.09 -5.66 -1.44
N ILE A 52 -1.84 -5.47 -1.87
CA ILE A 52 -0.68 -5.38 -0.97
C ILE A 52 -0.79 -4.13 -0.08
N LEU A 53 -1.21 -2.99 -0.64
CA LEU A 53 -1.44 -1.77 0.15
C LEU A 53 -2.47 -2.01 1.24
N LYS A 54 -3.61 -2.64 0.90
CA LYS A 54 -4.64 -2.99 1.87
C LYS A 54 -4.07 -3.83 3.01
N THR A 55 -3.33 -4.89 2.70
CA THR A 55 -2.69 -5.73 3.73
C THR A 55 -1.75 -4.93 4.64
N ARG A 56 -0.98 -3.98 4.10
CA ARG A 56 -0.11 -3.13 4.93
C ARG A 56 -0.89 -2.17 5.83
N LEU A 57 -2.02 -1.63 5.34
CA LEU A 57 -2.91 -0.80 6.15
C LEU A 57 -3.52 -1.62 7.30
N ASP A 58 -3.98 -2.83 7.04
CA ASP A 58 -4.49 -3.75 8.08
C ASP A 58 -3.40 -4.05 9.13
N MET A 59 -2.13 -4.21 8.71
CA MET A 59 -0.98 -4.38 9.62
C MET A 59 -0.70 -3.12 10.45
N LEU A 60 -0.76 -1.94 9.84
CA LEU A 60 -0.59 -0.66 10.53
C LEU A 60 -1.65 -0.45 11.60
N GLU A 61 -2.91 -0.77 11.29
CA GLU A 61 -4.01 -0.73 12.24
C GLU A 61 -3.80 -1.71 13.41
N SER A 62 -3.38 -2.95 13.10
CA SER A 62 -3.04 -3.96 14.12
C SER A 62 -1.90 -3.51 15.03
N LEU A 63 -0.88 -2.84 14.50
CA LEU A 63 0.24 -2.30 15.29
C LEU A 63 -0.21 -1.13 16.16
N LEU A 64 -1.08 -0.27 15.65
CA LEU A 64 -1.62 0.86 16.39
C LEU A 64 -2.49 0.40 17.57
N ALA A 65 -3.31 -0.64 17.38
CA ALA A 65 -4.14 -1.24 18.43
C ALA A 65 -3.32 -1.86 19.58
N LYS A 66 -2.04 -2.17 19.35
CA LYS A 66 -1.12 -2.71 20.37
C LYS A 66 -0.38 -1.64 21.16
N LEU A 67 -0.46 -0.37 20.74
CA LEU A 67 0.10 0.71 21.51
C LEU A 67 -0.70 0.87 22.81
N PRO A 68 -0.05 1.16 23.95
CA PRO A 68 -0.76 1.43 25.18
C PRO A 68 -1.66 2.64 24.94
N THR A 69 -2.97 2.40 24.87
CA THR A 69 -3.95 3.46 24.89
C THR A 69 -3.79 4.15 26.24
N LYS A 70 -3.69 5.48 26.26
CA LYS A 70 -3.80 6.23 27.52
C LYS A 70 -5.17 5.91 28.09
N GLN A 71 -5.22 4.97 29.01
CA GLN A 71 -6.40 4.66 29.80
C GLN A 71 -6.63 5.87 30.72
N PRO A 72 -7.86 6.42 30.81
CA PRO A 72 -8.18 7.48 31.76
C PRO A 72 -7.97 7.01 33.21
#